data_AF-A0A0E9MIF8-F1
#
_entry.id   AF-A0A0E9MIF8-F1
#
_cell.length_a   1.000
_cell.length_b   1.000
_cell.length_c   1.000
_cell.angle_alpha   90.00
_cell.angle_beta   90.00
_cell.angle_gamma   90.00
#
_symmetry.space_group_name_H-M   'P 1'
#
loop_
_entity.id
_entity.type
_entity.pdbx_description
1 polymer ?
#
loop_
_entity_poly.entity_id
_entity_poly.type
_entity_poly.pdbx_seq_one_letter_code
_entity_poly.pdbx_strand_id
1 'polypeptide(L)'
;MMHPYLNDALRLFEQSEGKTDPSRKFIALEEALELVDLVLEDSSLPQPDRELAENLRHSNIRRLLSQLVGMRGIQFGDWFNYIDLLLMRREHEVKTILDEDSSLKEGYQAFVAIWKGELLEALEHAQKKGL
;
A
#
# COMPACT_ATOMS: atom_id res chain seq x y z
N MET A 1 -6.83 26.69 -6.61
CA MET A 1 -5.56 26.24 -7.20
C MET A 1 -5.19 25.01 -6.42
N MET A 2 -5.04 23.86 -7.10
CA MET A 2 -4.82 22.57 -6.44
C MET A 2 -3.40 22.49 -5.87
N HIS A 3 -3.23 21.88 -4.69
CA HIS A 3 -1.93 21.72 -4.04
C HIS A 3 -0.92 21.02 -4.99
N PRO A 4 0.32 21.53 -5.15
CA PRO A 4 1.29 21.00 -6.12
C PRO A 4 1.58 19.50 -5.90
N TYR A 5 1.73 19.07 -4.66
CA TYR A 5 1.94 17.64 -4.34
C TYR A 5 0.75 16.74 -4.66
N LEU A 6 -0.47 17.29 -4.78
CA LEU A 6 -1.64 16.49 -5.15
C LEU A 6 -1.64 16.12 -6.64
N ASN A 7 -1.13 17.01 -7.50
CA ASN A 7 -0.87 16.69 -8.90
C ASN A 7 0.21 15.62 -9.06
N ASP A 8 1.29 15.72 -8.27
CA ASP A 8 2.37 14.73 -8.33
C ASP A 8 1.91 13.37 -7.81
N ALA A 9 1.14 13.34 -6.72
CA ALA A 9 0.54 12.10 -6.21
C ALA A 9 -0.34 11.41 -7.26
N LEU A 10 -1.23 12.17 -7.93
CA LEU A 10 -2.05 11.66 -9.04
C LEU A 10 -1.20 11.02 -10.13
N ARG A 11 -0.17 11.73 -10.59
CA ARG A 11 0.74 11.25 -11.64
C ARG A 11 1.49 9.97 -11.21
N LEU A 12 1.88 9.87 -9.94
CA LEU A 12 2.57 8.68 -9.42
C LEU A 12 1.63 7.48 -9.27
N PHE A 13 0.38 7.69 -8.86
CA PHE A 13 -0.62 6.62 -8.87
C PHE A 13 -0.85 6.08 -10.29
N GLU A 14 -1.03 6.95 -11.28
CA GLU A 14 -1.17 6.55 -12.69
C GLU A 14 0.06 5.76 -13.18
N GLN A 15 1.26 6.20 -12.80
CA GLN A 15 2.50 5.48 -13.13
C GLN A 15 2.55 4.10 -12.49
N SER A 16 2.18 4.00 -11.21
CA SER A 16 2.15 2.75 -10.46
C SER A 16 1.20 1.73 -11.12
N GLU A 17 0.01 2.18 -11.54
CA GLU A 17 -0.96 1.35 -12.24
C GLU A 17 -0.43 0.79 -13.56
N GLY A 18 0.35 1.59 -14.29
CA GLY A 18 0.98 1.19 -15.54
C GLY A 18 2.17 0.23 -15.39
N LYS A 19 2.66 -0.05 -14.17
CA LYS A 19 3.79 -0.97 -13.95
C LYS A 19 3.30 -2.41 -13.77
N THR A 20 3.94 -3.34 -14.48
CA THR A 20 3.78 -4.79 -14.27
C THR A 20 4.80 -5.36 -13.29
N ASP A 21 5.97 -4.72 -13.18
CA ASP A 21 7.03 -5.10 -12.25
C ASP A 21 6.64 -4.73 -10.82
N PRO A 22 6.56 -5.69 -9.87
CA PRO A 22 6.11 -5.44 -8.51
C PRO A 22 6.95 -4.39 -7.77
N SER A 23 8.27 -4.41 -7.96
CA SER A 23 9.20 -3.49 -7.31
C SER A 23 8.98 -2.05 -7.77
N ARG A 24 8.94 -1.82 -9.09
CA ARG A 24 8.68 -0.49 -9.66
C ARG A 24 7.27 0.01 -9.38
N LYS A 25 6.28 -0.89 -9.34
CA LYS A 25 4.92 -0.55 -8.92
C LYS A 25 4.92 -0.05 -7.48
N PHE A 26 5.60 -0.77 -6.58
CA PHE A 26 5.69 -0.44 -5.16
C PHE A 26 6.29 0.95 -4.96
N ILE A 27 7.45 1.23 -5.56
CA ILE A 27 8.14 2.53 -5.43
C ILE A 27 7.21 3.69 -5.81
N ALA A 28 6.55 3.62 -6.96
CA ALA A 28 5.65 4.67 -7.40
C ALA A 28 4.40 4.80 -6.50
N LEU A 29 3.89 3.68 -5.98
CA LEU A 29 2.74 3.68 -5.06
C LEU A 29 3.11 4.32 -3.71
N GLU A 30 4.26 3.93 -3.16
CA GLU A 30 4.78 4.43 -1.89
C GLU A 30 5.02 5.93 -1.97
N GLU A 31 5.72 6.40 -3.00
CA GLU A 31 5.97 7.83 -3.22
C GLU A 31 4.66 8.62 -3.37
N ALA A 32 3.67 8.08 -4.10
CA ALA A 32 2.35 8.70 -4.22
C ALA A 32 1.65 8.83 -2.86
N LEU A 33 1.67 7.78 -2.04
CA LEU A 33 1.04 7.76 -0.72
C LEU A 33 1.75 8.71 0.26
N GLU A 34 3.07 8.83 0.18
CA GLU A 34 3.84 9.79 0.99
C GLU A 34 3.50 11.24 0.63
N LEU A 35 3.36 11.55 -0.66
CA LEU A 35 2.90 12.88 -1.08
C LEU A 35 1.48 13.17 -0.60
N VAL A 36 0.58 12.18 -0.61
CA VAL A 36 -0.77 12.34 -0.06
C VAL A 36 -0.73 12.64 1.44
N ASP A 37 0.10 11.94 2.21
CA ASP A 37 0.23 12.20 3.64
C ASP A 37 0.77 13.62 3.89
N LEU A 38 1.79 14.07 3.15
CA LEU A 38 2.31 15.43 3.23
C LEU A 38 1.24 16.48 2.92
N VAL A 39 0.36 16.22 1.95
CA VAL A 39 -0.79 17.09 1.64
C VAL A 39 -1.77 17.12 2.81
N LEU A 40 -2.10 15.96 3.39
CA LEU A 40 -3.09 15.86 4.46
C LEU A 40 -2.61 16.47 5.80
N GLU A 41 -1.29 16.50 6.02
CA GLU A 41 -0.65 17.19 7.15
C GLU A 41 -0.77 18.73 7.07
N ASP A 42 -1.00 19.31 5.89
CA ASP A 42 -1.22 20.75 5.75
C ASP A 42 -2.59 21.15 6.33
N SER A 43 -2.57 21.78 7.51
CA SER A 43 -3.77 22.29 8.18
C SER A 43 -4.49 23.42 7.43
N SER A 44 -3.80 24.08 6.48
CA SER A 44 -4.37 25.14 5.64
C SER A 44 -5.01 24.61 4.36
N LEU A 45 -4.94 23.30 4.12
CA LEU A 45 -5.50 22.65 2.94
C LEU A 45 -7.02 22.88 2.86
N PRO A 46 -7.54 23.40 1.74
CA PRO A 46 -8.98 23.54 1.53
C PRO A 46 -9.71 22.20 1.64
N GLN A 47 -10.92 22.22 2.21
CA GLN A 47 -11.72 21.01 2.42
C GLN A 47 -11.91 20.14 1.15
N PRO A 48 -12.17 20.71 -0.05
CA PRO A 48 -12.29 19.89 -1.27
C PRO A 48 -10.98 19.16 -1.65
N ASP A 49 -9.82 19.80 -1.44
CA ASP A 49 -8.52 19.19 -1.74
C ASP A 49 -8.18 18.11 -0.70
N ARG A 50 -8.59 18.30 0.56
CA ARG A 50 -8.48 17.27 1.62
C ARG A 50 -9.30 16.03 1.28
N GLU A 51 -10.57 16.21 0.92
CA GLU A 51 -11.45 15.12 0.51
C GLU A 51 -10.89 14.38 -0.72
N LEU A 52 -10.34 15.13 -1.69
CA LEU A 52 -9.69 14.53 -2.85
C LEU A 52 -8.48 13.67 -2.44
N ALA A 53 -7.59 14.18 -1.58
CA ALA A 53 -6.42 13.46 -1.10
C ALA A 53 -6.80 12.18 -0.32
N GLU A 54 -7.78 12.25 0.56
CA GLU A 54 -8.30 11.08 1.30
C GLU A 54 -8.88 10.03 0.35
N ASN A 55 -9.67 10.45 -0.63
CA ASN A 55 -10.24 9.57 -1.66
C ASN A 55 -9.16 8.92 -2.53
N LEU A 56 -8.10 9.66 -2.88
CA LEU A 56 -6.98 9.10 -3.62
C LEU A 56 -6.26 8.01 -2.83
N ARG A 57 -5.96 8.26 -1.55
CA ARG A 57 -5.36 7.24 -0.69
C ARG A 57 -6.24 5.99 -0.59
N HIS A 58 -7.52 6.17 -0.26
CA HIS A 58 -8.44 5.06 -0.07
C HIS A 58 -8.64 4.24 -1.36
N SER A 59 -8.94 4.91 -2.47
CA SER A 59 -9.22 4.21 -3.75
C SER A 59 -8.00 3.46 -4.29
N ASN A 60 -6.79 4.01 -4.15
CA ASN A 60 -5.57 3.36 -4.61
C ASN A 60 -5.15 2.20 -3.71
N ILE A 61 -5.32 2.29 -2.38
CA ILE A 61 -5.10 1.13 -1.50
C ILE A 61 -6.11 0.02 -1.82
N ARG A 62 -7.38 0.35 -2.02
CA ARG A 62 -8.40 -0.62 -2.43
C ARG A 62 -8.05 -1.30 -3.75
N ARG A 63 -7.58 -0.53 -4.73
CA ARG A 63 -7.12 -1.05 -6.02
C ARG A 63 -5.88 -1.92 -5.88
N LEU A 64 -4.92 -1.57 -5.01
CA LEU A 64 -3.79 -2.44 -4.71
C LEU A 64 -4.29 -3.78 -4.16
N LEU A 65 -5.17 -3.78 -3.15
CA LEU A 65 -5.69 -5.00 -2.54
C LEU A 65 -6.35 -5.94 -3.56
N SER A 66 -7.11 -5.40 -4.53
CA SER A 66 -7.71 -6.21 -5.59
C SER A 66 -6.69 -6.80 -6.56
N GLN A 67 -5.56 -6.11 -6.77
CA GLN A 67 -4.48 -6.56 -7.64
C GLN A 67 -3.57 -7.62 -7.00
N LEU A 68 -3.51 -7.71 -5.66
CA LEU A 68 -2.66 -8.68 -4.96
C LEU A 68 -2.92 -10.13 -5.38
N VAL A 69 -4.19 -10.48 -5.68
CA VAL A 69 -4.59 -11.80 -6.18
C VAL A 69 -3.85 -12.18 -7.47
N GLY A 70 -3.54 -11.18 -8.30
CA GLY A 70 -2.86 -11.36 -9.58
C GLY A 70 -1.33 -11.39 -9.49
N MET A 71 -0.73 -11.06 -8.35
CA MET A 71 0.72 -10.97 -8.20
C MET A 71 1.37 -12.35 -8.00
N ARG A 72 1.43 -13.13 -9.08
CA ARG A 72 2.11 -14.43 -9.10
C ARG A 72 3.62 -14.26 -9.28
N GLY A 73 4.41 -15.07 -8.58
CA GLY A 73 5.87 -15.10 -8.74
C GLY A 73 6.60 -13.89 -8.14
N ILE A 74 5.98 -13.17 -7.21
CA ILE A 74 6.61 -12.07 -6.49
C ILE A 74 7.80 -12.57 -5.65
N GLN A 75 8.92 -11.86 -5.74
CA GLN A 75 10.10 -12.16 -4.94
C GLN A 75 9.87 -11.77 -3.47
N PHE A 76 10.53 -12.47 -2.54
CA PHE A 76 10.37 -12.22 -1.10
C PHE A 76 10.59 -10.74 -0.72
N GLY A 77 11.61 -10.08 -1.28
CA GLY A 77 11.90 -8.67 -0.98
C GLY A 77 10.74 -7.74 -1.38
N ASP A 78 10.20 -7.90 -2.60
CA ASP A 78 9.07 -7.09 -3.05
C ASP A 78 7.82 -7.41 -2.23
N TRP A 79 7.55 -8.70 -1.96
CA TRP A 79 6.45 -9.10 -1.10
C TRP A 79 6.55 -8.47 0.28
N PHE A 80 7.73 -8.48 0.89
CA PHE A 80 7.96 -7.90 2.21
C PHE A 80 7.67 -6.39 2.21
N ASN A 81 8.07 -5.66 1.17
CA ASN A 81 7.75 -4.23 1.04
C ASN A 81 6.23 -3.97 1.02
N TYR A 82 5.46 -4.76 0.26
CA TYR A 82 4.01 -4.65 0.27
C TYR A 82 3.41 -5.00 1.64
N ILE A 83 3.94 -6.01 2.32
CA ILE A 83 3.49 -6.41 3.65
C ILE A 83 3.76 -5.32 4.68
N ASP A 84 4.95 -4.74 4.69
CA ASP A 84 5.29 -3.61 5.56
C ASP A 84 4.34 -2.43 5.34
N LEU A 85 4.11 -2.06 4.07
CA LEU A 85 3.17 -1.00 3.72
C LEU A 85 1.75 -1.30 4.23
N LEU A 86 1.23 -2.49 3.97
CA LEU A 86 -0.17 -2.85 4.24
C LEU A 86 -0.45 -3.15 5.73
N LEU A 87 0.48 -3.81 6.43
CA LEU A 87 0.29 -4.23 7.83
C LEU A 87 0.87 -3.24 8.84
N MET A 88 1.91 -2.49 8.51
CA MET A 88 2.57 -1.61 9.48
C MET A 88 2.22 -0.14 9.24
N ARG A 89 2.23 0.31 7.98
CA ARG A 89 2.03 1.73 7.66
C ARG A 89 0.58 2.10 7.38
N ARG A 90 -0.23 1.16 6.90
CA ARG A 90 -1.62 1.38 6.44
C ARG A 90 -2.64 0.41 7.05
N GLU A 91 -2.32 -0.16 8.22
CA GLU A 91 -3.14 -1.20 8.85
C GLU A 91 -4.61 -0.75 9.00
N HIS A 92 -4.79 0.48 9.48
CA HIS A 92 -6.12 1.03 9.72
C HIS A 92 -6.92 1.18 8.42
N GLU A 93 -6.34 1.79 7.38
CA GLU A 93 -7.00 1.94 6.08
C GLU A 93 -7.31 0.59 5.43
N VAL A 94 -6.36 -0.34 5.46
CA VAL A 94 -6.56 -1.69 4.92
C VAL A 94 -7.71 -2.38 5.65
N LYS A 95 -7.75 -2.31 6.98
CA LYS A 95 -8.84 -2.89 7.78
C LYS A 95 -10.19 -2.29 7.39
N THR A 96 -10.28 -0.96 7.30
CA THR A 96 -11.50 -0.26 6.88
C THR A 96 -11.97 -0.75 5.51
N ILE A 97 -11.07 -0.79 4.52
CA ILE A 97 -11.40 -1.23 3.15
C ILE A 97 -11.86 -2.69 3.13
N LEU A 98 -11.19 -3.57 3.87
CA LEU A 98 -11.57 -4.98 3.92
C LEU A 98 -12.93 -5.19 4.62
N ASP A 99 -13.27 -4.38 5.61
CA ASP A 99 -14.58 -4.44 6.26
C ASP A 99 -15.71 -3.89 5.39
N GLU A 100 -15.41 -2.90 4.53
CA GLU A 100 -16.33 -2.39 3.51
C GLU A 100 -16.51 -3.35 2.32
N ASP A 101 -15.47 -4.07 1.93
CA ASP A 101 -15.46 -4.99 0.80
C ASP A 101 -14.85 -6.35 1.17
N SER A 102 -15.72 -7.24 1.64
CA SER A 102 -15.33 -8.59 2.05
C SER A 102 -14.77 -9.45 0.92
N SER A 103 -15.03 -9.11 -0.35
CA SER A 103 -14.51 -9.86 -1.51
C SER A 103 -12.98 -9.76 -1.63
N LEU A 104 -12.38 -8.72 -1.05
CA LEU A 104 -10.94 -8.51 -1.05
C LEU A 104 -10.21 -9.34 0.02
N LYS A 105 -10.93 -9.85 1.04
CA LYS A 105 -10.34 -10.55 2.19
C LYS A 105 -9.58 -11.80 1.79
N GLU A 106 -10.17 -12.63 0.92
CA GLU A 106 -9.55 -13.87 0.47
C GLU A 106 -8.25 -13.61 -0.29
N GLY A 107 -8.28 -12.64 -1.21
CA GLY A 107 -7.10 -12.26 -1.98
C GLY A 107 -5.97 -11.70 -1.14
N TYR A 108 -6.32 -10.83 -0.19
CA TYR A 108 -5.36 -10.29 0.77
C TYR A 108 -4.74 -11.38 1.65
N GLN A 109 -5.56 -12.29 2.19
CA GLN A 109 -5.07 -13.40 3.01
C GLN A 109 -4.17 -14.36 2.20
N ALA A 110 -4.54 -14.67 0.96
CA ALA A 110 -3.74 -15.49 0.08
C ALA A 110 -2.37 -14.84 -0.20
N PHE A 111 -2.33 -13.53 -0.45
CA PHE A 111 -1.09 -12.79 -0.65
C PHE A 111 -0.20 -12.78 0.61
N VAL A 112 -0.78 -12.52 1.79
CA VAL A 112 -0.05 -12.58 3.07
C VAL A 112 0.49 -13.99 3.31
N ALA A 113 -0.21 -15.04 2.89
CA ALA A 113 0.20 -16.42 3.10
C ALA A 113 1.38 -16.87 2.22
N ILE A 114 1.72 -16.17 1.13
CA ILE A 114 2.74 -16.61 0.15
C ILE A 114 4.08 -16.94 0.82
N TRP A 115 4.55 -16.05 1.72
CA TRP A 115 5.83 -16.20 2.41
C TRP A 115 5.68 -16.19 3.94
N LYS A 116 4.47 -16.44 4.44
CA LYS A 116 4.19 -16.37 5.89
C LYS A 116 5.02 -17.39 6.67
N GLY A 117 5.20 -18.59 6.13
CA GLY A 117 5.99 -19.63 6.78
C GLY A 117 7.45 -19.22 6.92
N GLU A 118 8.05 -18.81 5.81
CA GLU A 118 9.44 -18.36 5.73
C GLU A 118 9.71 -17.13 6.60
N LEU A 119 8.76 -16.19 6.67
CA LEU A 119 8.85 -15.04 7.56
C LEU A 119 8.84 -15.45 9.04
N LEU A 120 7.92 -16.34 9.43
CA LEU A 120 7.84 -16.82 10.81
C LEU A 120 9.12 -17.60 11.20
N GLU A 121 9.63 -18.45 10.31
CA GLU A 121 10.89 -19.17 10.52
C GLU A 121 12.08 -18.20 10.66
N ALA A 122 12.17 -17.18 9.81
CA ALA A 122 13.22 -16.17 9.89
C ALA A 122 13.16 -15.37 11.21
N LEU A 123 11.96 -15.01 11.67
CA LEU A 123 11.74 -14.32 12.95
C LEU A 123 12.12 -15.21 14.14
N GLU A 124 11.73 -16.48 14.14
CA GLU A 124 12.13 -17.44 15.17
C GLU A 124 13.64 -17.61 15.23
N HIS A 125 14.30 -17.69 14.07
CA HIS A 125 15.75 -17.78 13.99
C HIS A 125 16.45 -16.50 14.46
N ALA A 126 15.91 -15.32 14.16
CA ALA A 126 16.43 -14.05 14.66
C ALA A 126 16.29 -13.95 16.19
N GLN A 127 15.14 -14.34 16.75
CA GLN A 127 14.92 -14.38 18.20
C GLN A 127 15.85 -15.36 18.91
N LYS A 128 16.12 -16.53 18.30
CA LYS A 128 17.07 -17.52 18.83
C LYS A 128 18.54 -17.08 18.72
N LYS A 129 18.85 -16.12 17.82
CA LYS A 129 20.22 -15.62 17.61
C LYS A 129 20.55 -14.32 18.35
N GLY A 130 19.56 -13.59 18.87
CA GLY A 130 19.77 -12.27 19.51
C GLY A 130 20.31 -11.23 18.52
N LEU A 131 20.18 -9.90 18.66
CA LEU A 131 20.00 -9.06 19.85
C LEU A 131 20.64 -9.62 21.11
#